data_AF-A0A257H0N5-F1
#
_entry.id   AF-A0A257H0N5-F1
#
_cell.length_a   1.000
_cell.length_b   1.000
_cell.length_c   1.000
_cell.angle_alpha   90.00
_cell.angle_beta   90.00
_cell.angle_gamma   90.00
#
_symmetry.space_group_name_H-M   'P 1'
#
loop_
_entity.id
_entity.type
_entity.pdbx_description
1 polymer ?
#
loop_
_entity_poly.entity_id
_entity_poly.type
_entity_poly.pdbx_seq_one_letter_code
_entity_poly.pdbx_strand_id
1 'polypeptide(L)' 'MAKGDKRSGFYSGDPVALREWQDRMGFTFEGAARALDIGRTTYAEMISGATRIDLRTAIACVALEKGLEPFRQKQNASLS' A
#
# COMPACT_ATOMS: atom_id res chain seq x y z
N MET A 1 27.07 3.40 -12.30
CA MET A 1 26.91 4.86 -12.20
C MET A 1 25.76 5.16 -11.25
N ALA A 2 26.04 5.72 -10.07
CA ALA A 2 24.99 6.19 -9.15
C ALA A 2 24.37 7.46 -9.74
N LYS A 3 23.11 7.36 -10.18
CA LYS A 3 22.38 8.46 -10.80
C LYS A 3 21.84 9.36 -9.69
N GLY A 4 22.17 10.65 -9.78
CA GLY A 4 22.05 11.64 -8.71
C GLY A 4 20.71 11.64 -7.98
N ASP A 5 20.82 11.70 -6.66
CA ASP A 5 19.76 11.95 -5.69
C ASP A 5 19.25 13.40 -5.88
N LYS A 6 18.37 13.58 -6.87
CA LYS A 6 17.45 14.71 -6.84
C LYS A 6 16.51 14.40 -5.68
N ARG A 7 16.47 15.26 -4.66
CA ARG A 7 15.40 15.25 -3.64
C ARG A 7 14.04 15.41 -4.34
N SER A 8 13.51 14.35 -4.92
CA SER A 8 12.11 14.24 -5.24
C SER A 8 11.41 14.29 -3.90
N GLY A 9 10.70 15.38 -3.60
CA GLY A 9 9.90 15.55 -2.38
C GLY A 9 8.73 14.58 -2.26
N PHE A 10 8.78 13.45 -2.96
CA PHE A 10 7.79 12.40 -2.97
C PHE A 10 8.43 11.12 -2.44
N TYR A 11 7.79 10.54 -1.42
CA TYR A 11 8.15 9.23 -0.90
C TYR A 11 8.11 8.19 -2.01
N SER A 12 9.14 7.33 -2.06
CA SER A 12 9.19 6.15 -2.92
C SER A 12 9.47 4.96 -2.01
N GLY A 13 8.44 4.17 -1.73
CA GLY A 13 8.58 2.93 -0.98
C GLY A 13 9.33 1.85 -1.75
N ASP A 14 9.86 0.87 -1.02
CA ASP A 14 10.57 -0.27 -1.57
C ASP A 14 9.58 -1.43 -1.88
N PRO A 15 9.51 -1.90 -3.15
CA PRO A 15 8.71 -3.06 -3.53
C PRO A 15 9.02 -4.33 -2.74
N VAL A 16 10.29 -4.54 -2.36
CA VAL A 16 10.70 -5.71 -1.58
C VAL A 16 10.09 -5.64 -0.18
N ALA A 17 10.19 -4.48 0.48
CA ALA A 17 9.57 -4.27 1.79
C ALA A 17 8.04 -4.44 1.76
N LEU A 18 7.37 -4.03 0.67
CA LEU A 18 5.93 -4.25 0.49
C LEU A 18 5.59 -5.75 0.36
N ARG A 19 6.45 -6.53 -0.31
CA ARG A 19 6.29 -7.98 -0.42
C ARG A 19 6.50 -8.67 0.92
N GLU A 20 7.55 -8.30 1.67
CA GLU A 20 7.78 -8.84 3.00
C GLU A 20 6.62 -8.51 3.95
N TRP A 21 6.06 -7.31 3.87
CA TRP A 21 4.86 -6.96 4.64
C TRP A 21 3.67 -7.87 4.28
N GLN A 22 3.45 -8.14 2.99
CA GLN A 22 2.42 -9.06 2.52
C GLN A 22 2.58 -10.45 3.18
N ASP A 23 3.81 -10.96 3.17
CA ASP A 23 4.14 -12.28 3.70
C ASP A 23 3.98 -12.31 5.24
N ARG A 24 4.40 -11.25 5.95
CA ARG A 24 4.20 -11.13 7.41
C ARG A 24 2.73 -11.11 7.82
N MET A 25 1.89 -10.43 7.05
CA MET A 25 0.44 -10.38 7.30
C MET A 25 -0.29 -11.66 6.88
N GLY A 26 0.37 -12.57 6.15
CA GLY A 26 -0.25 -13.77 5.61
C GLY A 26 -1.29 -13.48 4.53
N PHE A 27 -1.18 -12.33 3.84
CA PHE A 27 -2.14 -11.93 2.81
C PHE A 27 -1.82 -12.58 1.46
N THR A 28 -2.87 -12.97 0.74
CA THR A 28 -2.77 -13.21 -0.70
C THR A 28 -2.59 -11.87 -1.42
N PHE A 29 -2.18 -11.91 -2.70
CA PHE A 29 -2.10 -10.71 -3.54
C PHE A 29 -3.41 -9.90 -3.53
N GLU A 30 -4.54 -10.60 -3.62
CA GLU A 30 -5.87 -9.97 -3.59
C GLU A 30 -6.24 -9.45 -2.21
N GLY A 31 -5.88 -10.21 -1.15
CA GLY A 31 -6.10 -9.80 0.24
C GLY A 31 -5.35 -8.53 0.59
N ALA A 32 -4.09 -8.42 0.16
CA ALA A 32 -3.27 -7.23 0.37
C ALA A 32 -3.83 -6.01 -0.37
N ALA A 33 -4.20 -6.17 -1.64
CA ALA A 33 -4.82 -5.09 -2.42
C ALA A 33 -6.13 -4.62 -1.78
N ARG A 34 -6.97 -5.56 -1.30
CA ARG A 34 -8.21 -5.25 -0.59
C ARG A 34 -7.97 -4.57 0.76
N ALA A 35 -6.97 -5.01 1.52
CA ALA A 35 -6.64 -4.41 2.81
C ALA A 35 -6.14 -2.96 2.68
N LEU A 36 -5.42 -2.67 1.59
CA LEU A 36 -4.92 -1.34 1.28
C LEU A 36 -5.94 -0.46 0.51
N ASP A 37 -7.10 -1.02 0.18
CA ASP A 37 -8.16 -0.37 -0.61
C ASP A 37 -7.64 0.16 -1.96
N ILE A 38 -6.92 -0.70 -2.70
CA ILE A 38 -6.40 -0.40 -4.04
C ILE A 38 -6.75 -1.52 -5.04
N GLY A 39 -6.66 -1.21 -6.33
CA GLY A 39 -6.85 -2.19 -7.39
C GLY A 39 -5.78 -3.28 -7.38
N ARG A 40 -6.16 -4.53 -7.67
CA ARG A 40 -5.25 -5.67 -7.82
C ARG A 40 -4.09 -5.39 -8.77
N THR A 41 -4.39 -4.78 -9.92
CA THR A 41 -3.38 -4.42 -10.94
C THR A 41 -2.38 -3.41 -10.39
N THR A 42 -2.87 -2.38 -9.71
CA THR A 42 -2.01 -1.36 -9.06
C THR A 42 -1.06 -1.98 -8.05
N TYR A 43 -1.56 -2.90 -7.21
CA TYR A 43 -0.70 -3.60 -6.26
C TYR A 43 0.36 -4.48 -6.96
N ALA A 44 -0.01 -5.19 -8.04
CA ALA A 44 0.95 -5.97 -8.82
C ALA A 44 2.03 -5.08 -9.47
N GLU A 45 1.66 -3.91 -9.99
CA GLU A 45 2.58 -2.92 -10.55
C GLU A 45 3.52 -2.31 -9.50
N MET A 46 3.04 -2.13 -8.27
CA MET A 46 3.86 -1.68 -7.14
C MET A 46 4.91 -2.71 -6.76
N ILE A 47 4.53 -4.00 -6.71
CA ILE A 47 5.46 -5.10 -6.43
C ILE A 47 6.48 -5.30 -7.56
N SER A 48 6.08 -5.12 -8.83
CA SER A 48 6.99 -5.22 -9.97
C SER A 48 7.91 -3.99 -10.13
N GLY A 49 7.67 -2.92 -9.37
CA GLY A 49 8.38 -1.65 -9.48
C GLY A 49 7.98 -0.81 -10.69
N ALA A 50 6.93 -1.21 -11.43
CA ALA A 50 6.38 -0.43 -12.54
C ALA A 50 5.68 0.85 -12.06
N THR A 51 5.05 0.80 -10.87
CA THR A 51 4.40 1.93 -10.22
C THR A 51 5.06 2.20 -8.87
N ARG A 52 5.24 3.49 -8.53
CA ARG A 52 5.82 3.89 -7.24
C ARG A 52 4.89 3.55 -6.08
N ILE A 53 5.47 3.16 -4.95
CA ILE A 53 4.74 3.05 -3.69
C ILE A 53 4.73 4.43 -3.03
N ASP A 54 3.55 5.04 -2.95
CA ASP A 54 3.35 6.34 -2.33
C ASP A 54 3.33 6.27 -0.79
N LEU A 55 3.46 7.43 -0.14
CA LEU A 55 3.50 7.54 1.32
C LEU A 55 2.21 7.02 1.98
N ARG A 56 1.04 7.24 1.36
CA ARG A 56 -0.24 6.77 1.91
C ARG A 56 -0.25 5.24 1.96
N THR A 57 0.18 4.57 0.89
CA THR A 57 0.26 3.10 0.85
C THR A 57 1.22 2.56 1.91
N ALA A 58 2.40 3.19 2.07
CA ALA A 58 3.36 2.78 3.08
C ALA A 58 2.84 2.96 4.51
N ILE A 59 2.22 4.11 4.82
CA ILE A 59 1.60 4.35 6.13
C ILE A 59 0.47 3.36 6.40
N ALA A 60 -0.36 3.05 5.39
CA ALA A 60 -1.43 2.07 5.51
C ALA A 60 -0.89 0.67 5.87
N CYS A 61 0.22 0.23 5.26
CA CYS A 61 0.87 -1.03 5.63
C CYS A 61 1.26 -1.07 7.11
N VAL A 62 1.91 -0.01 7.60
CA VAL A 62 2.33 0.12 9.01
C VAL A 62 1.13 0.19 9.94
N ALA A 63 0.09 0.93 9.56
CA ALA A 63 -1.14 1.03 10.34
C ALA A 63 -1.82 -0.34 10.50
N LEU A 64 -1.96 -1.10 9.42
CA LEU A 64 -2.54 -2.44 9.44
C LEU A 64 -1.69 -3.42 10.27
N GLU A 65 -0.36 -3.36 10.18
CA GLU A 65 0.54 -4.17 11.01
C GLU A 65 0.40 -3.83 12.52
N LYS A 66 0.00 -2.60 12.85
CA LYS A 66 -0.33 -2.18 14.22
C LYS A 66 -1.80 -2.45 14.62
N GLY A 67 -2.60 -3.05 13.73
CA GLY A 67 -4.03 -3.28 13.97
C GLY A 67 -4.86 -2.00 14.00
N LEU A 68 -4.38 -0.92 13.36
CA LEU A 68 -5.11 0.33 13.23
C LEU A 68 -6.02 0.27 12.02
N GLU A 69 -7.30 0.61 12.22
CA GLU A 69 -8.28 0.68 11.14
C GLU A 69 -8.44 2.13 10.64
N PRO A 70 -8.77 2.32 9.35
CA PRO A 70 -9.15 3.62 8.83
C PRO A 70 -10.34 4.21 9.59
N PHE A 71 -10.43 5.55 9.64
CA PHE A 71 -11.61 6.20 10.20
C PHE A 71 -12.87 5.70 9.48
N ARG A 72 -13.86 5.21 10.24
CA ARG A 72 -15.15 4.80 9.66
C ARG A 72 -15.80 6.00 8.99
N GLN A 73 -15.80 6.03 7.67
CA GLN A 73 -16.75 6.85 6.93
C GLN A 73 -18.15 6.30 7.28
N LYS A 74 -19.08 7.17 7.70
CA LYS A 74 -20.50 6.80 7.72
C LYS A 74 -20.85 6.39 6.29
N GLN A 75 -20.84 5.09 6.03
CA GLN A 75 -21.47 4.54 4.84
C GLN A 75 -22.92 5.00 4.97
N ASN A 76 -23.37 5.86 4.05
CA ASN A 76 -24.76 6.29 4.03
C ASN A 76 -25.59 5.02 4.14
N ALA A 77 -26.23 4.82 5.30
CA ALA A 77 -27.19 3.76 5.48
C ALA A 77 -28.15 3.92 4.31
N SER A 78 -28.20 2.90 3.45
CA SER A 78 -29.06 2.89 2.28
C SER A 78 -30.40 3.50 2.67
N LEU A 79 -30.73 4.61 2.01
CA LEU A 79 -32.09 5.11 1.92
C LEU A 79 -32.96 3.91 1.52
N SER A 80 -33.91 3.60 2.41
CA SER A 80 -34.97 2.60 2.22
C SER A 80 -35.84 2.95 1.01
#